data_AF-A0A2T9JY09-F1
#
_entry.id   AF-A0A2T9JY09-F1
#
_cell.length_a   1.000
_cell.length_b   1.000
_cell.length_c   1.000
_cell.angle_alpha   90.00
_cell.angle_beta   90.00
_cell.angle_gamma   90.00
#
_symmetry.space_group_name_H-M   'P 1'
#
loop_
_entity.id
_entity.type
_entity.pdbx_description
1 polymer ?
#
loop_
_entity_poly.entity_id
_entity_poly.type
_entity_poly.pdbx_seq_one_letter_code
_entity_poly.pdbx_strand_id
1 'polypeptide(L)' 'MTDFPALDPKFLAQADLGRLEVGAPSTHPPRILLLYGSLRARSFSRLLVEEAARILQALGCETRIFDPR' A
#
# COMPACT_ATOMS: atom_id res chain seq x y z
N MET A 1 23.98 -29.30 8.21
CA MET A 1 24.19 -27.94 8.74
C MET A 1 22.81 -27.39 9.08
N THR A 2 22.27 -27.80 10.22
CA THR A 2 20.87 -27.56 10.67
C THR A 2 20.82 -26.67 11.91
N ASP A 3 21.96 -26.10 12.31
CA ASP A 3 22.07 -25.25 13.49
C ASP A 3 21.91 -23.77 13.09
N PHE A 4 21.11 -23.04 13.86
CA PHE A 4 20.81 -21.63 13.67
C PHE A 4 21.24 -20.85 14.93
N PRO A 5 22.56 -20.71 15.18
CA PRO A 5 23.07 -20.23 16.47
C PRO A 5 22.77 -18.75 16.76
N ALA A 6 22.42 -17.97 15.73
CA ALA A 6 22.01 -16.57 15.89
C ALA A 6 20.49 -16.39 16.02
N LEU A 7 19.71 -17.47 15.89
CA LEU A 7 18.26 -17.40 15.93
C LEU A 7 17.77 -17.53 17.37
N ASP A 8 16.99 -16.56 17.83
CA ASP A 8 16.15 -16.72 19.02
C ASP A 8 14.81 -17.35 18.60
N PRO A 9 14.52 -18.61 18.97
CA PRO A 9 13.35 -19.34 18.46
C PRO A 9 12.02 -18.67 18.79
N LYS A 10 11.96 -17.81 19.82
CA LYS A 10 10.71 -17.14 20.20
C LYS A 10 10.20 -16.16 19.14
N PHE A 11 11.06 -15.68 18.25
CA PHE A 11 10.68 -14.78 17.15
C PHE A 11 10.42 -15.51 15.83
N LEU A 12 10.71 -16.81 15.74
CA LEU A 12 10.45 -17.60 14.53
C LEU A 12 9.09 -18.28 14.62
N ALA A 13 8.03 -17.52 14.33
CA ALA A 13 6.72 -18.11 14.08
C ALA A 13 6.77 -18.97 12.82
N GLN A 14 6.18 -20.17 12.89
CA GLN A 14 5.96 -20.99 11.69
C GLN A 14 4.96 -20.31 10.78
N ALA A 15 5.14 -20.52 9.47
CA ALA A 15 4.17 -20.04 8.48
C ALA A 15 2.83 -20.76 8.72
N ASP A 16 1.76 -19.98 8.84
CA ASP A 16 0.41 -20.45 9.07
C ASP A 16 -0.53 -19.76 8.09
N LEU A 17 -1.11 -20.54 7.17
CA LEU A 17 -2.02 -20.02 6.16
C LEU A 17 -3.30 -19.46 6.75
N GLY A 18 -3.77 -20.00 7.89
CA GLY A 18 -4.96 -19.50 8.58
C GLY A 18 -4.80 -18.07 9.08
N ARG A 19 -3.56 -17.62 9.32
CA ARG A 19 -3.25 -16.24 9.71
C ARG A 19 -3.25 -15.25 8.54
N LEU A 20 -3.30 -15.74 7.30
CA LEU A 20 -3.44 -14.92 6.10
C LEU A 20 -4.91 -14.75 5.70
N GLU A 21 -5.80 -15.57 6.24
CA GLU A 21 -7.23 -15.47 6.00
C GLU A 21 -7.79 -14.19 6.64
N VAL A 22 -8.56 -13.45 5.85
CA VAL A 22 -9.22 -12.23 6.34
C VAL A 22 -10.51 -12.65 7.05
N GLY A 23 -10.46 -12.79 8.38
CA GLY A 23 -11.61 -13.22 9.18
C GLY A 23 -12.81 -12.27 9.14
N ALA A 24 -12.57 -10.97 8.90
CA ALA A 24 -13.61 -9.97 8.65
C ALA A 24 -13.10 -8.96 7.61
N PRO A 25 -13.58 -9.01 6.35
CA PRO A 25 -13.17 -8.05 5.33
C PRO A 25 -13.55 -6.62 5.72
N SER A 26 -12.67 -5.67 5.42
CA SER A 26 -13.01 -4.25 5.55
C SER A 26 -14.21 -3.91 4.67
N THR A 27 -15.18 -3.20 5.25
CA THR A 27 -16.38 -2.72 4.54
C THR A 27 -16.21 -1.34 3.91
N HIS A 28 -15.13 -0.63 4.26
CA HIS A 28 -14.80 0.66 3.67
C HIS A 28 -14.04 0.48 2.32
N PRO A 29 -14.10 1.47 1.42
CA PRO A 29 -13.24 1.53 0.24
C PRO A 29 -11.74 1.35 0.56
N PRO A 30 -10.95 0.70 -0.30
CA PRO A 30 -9.49 0.73 -0.19
C PRO A 30 -8.98 2.18 -0.20
N ARG A 31 -8.15 2.54 0.78
CA ARG A 31 -7.63 3.91 0.95
C ARG A 31 -6.24 4.01 0.35
N ILE A 32 -6.08 4.87 -0.66
CA ILE A 32 -4.84 5.02 -1.41
C ILE A 32 -4.38 6.48 -1.37
N LEU A 33 -3.18 6.69 -0.83
CA LEU A 33 -2.48 7.97 -0.90
C LEU A 33 -1.58 7.99 -2.13
N LEU A 34 -1.77 8.99 -2.99
CA LEU A 34 -0.95 9.20 -4.18
C LEU A 34 0.04 10.35 -3.95
N LEU A 35 1.29 10.10 -4.30
CA LEU A 35 2.40 11.05 -4.21
C LEU A 35 2.98 11.29 -5.61
N TYR A 36 3.43 12.51 -5.90
CA TYR A 36 4.13 12.84 -7.15
C TYR A 36 5.50 13.49 -6.89
N GLY A 37 6.48 13.18 -7.75
CA GLY A 37 7.88 13.58 -7.56
C GLY A 37 8.32 14.86 -8.26
N SER A 38 7.41 15.79 -8.60
CA SER A 38 7.81 17.03 -9.27
C SER A 38 6.97 18.23 -8.85
N LEU A 39 7.68 19.29 -8.46
CA LEU A 39 7.15 20.62 -8.13
C LEU A 39 7.19 21.58 -9.32
N ARG A 40 7.35 21.12 -10.56
CA ARG A 40 7.29 22.01 -11.72
C ARG A 40 5.87 22.54 -11.92
N ALA A 41 5.72 23.72 -12.51
CA ALA A 41 4.41 24.27 -12.85
C ALA A 41 3.59 23.29 -13.73
N ARG A 42 4.23 22.78 -14.80
CA ARG A 42 3.73 21.65 -15.60
C ARG A 42 4.48 20.38 -15.22
N SER A 43 3.85 19.55 -14.41
CA SER A 43 4.39 18.29 -13.89
C SER A 43 3.60 17.12 -14.48
N PHE A 44 4.21 16.34 -15.37
CA PHE A 44 3.56 15.17 -15.96
C PHE A 44 3.30 14.06 -14.93
N SER A 45 4.14 13.96 -13.89
CA SER A 45 3.88 13.03 -12.78
C SER A 45 2.66 13.45 -11.96
N ARG A 46 2.44 14.76 -11.74
CA ARG A 46 1.20 15.25 -11.13
C ARG A 46 -0.02 14.95 -12.00
N LEU A 47 0.06 15.23 -13.30
CA LEU A 47 -1.03 14.93 -14.25
C LEU A 47 -1.35 13.42 -14.30
N LEU A 48 -0.33 12.56 -14.33
CA LEU A 48 -0.50 11.11 -14.29
C LEU A 48 -1.19 10.66 -13.00
N VAL A 49 -0.78 11.22 -11.85
CA VAL A 49 -1.41 10.91 -10.55
C VAL A 49 -2.88 11.34 -10.50
N GLU A 50 -3.22 12.48 -11.12
CA GLU A 50 -4.63 12.91 -11.26
C GLU A 50 -5.46 11.90 -12.07
N GLU A 51 -4.93 11.36 -13.18
CA GLU A 51 -5.62 10.30 -13.94
C GLU A 51 -5.69 8.98 -13.17
N ALA A 52 -4.61 8.59 -12.49
CA ALA A 52 -4.58 7.39 -11.66
C ALA A 52 -5.64 7.46 -10.55
N ALA A 53 -5.82 8.63 -9.91
CA ALA A 53 -6.86 8.84 -8.92
C ALA A 53 -8.27 8.63 -9.48
N ARG A 54 -8.54 9.06 -10.72
CA ARG A 54 -9.85 8.84 -11.38
C ARG A 54 -10.10 7.36 -11.65
N ILE A 55 -9.09 6.64 -12.14
CA ILE A 55 -9.19 5.19 -12.38
C ILE A 55 -9.47 4.46 -11.05
N LEU A 56 -8.71 4.78 -10.00
CA LEU A 56 -8.88 4.17 -8.68
C LEU A 56 -10.26 4.46 -8.07
N GLN A 57 -10.78 5.68 -8.23
CA GLN A 57 -12.13 6.01 -7.80
C GLN A 57 -13.20 5.22 -8.57
N ALA A 58 -13.02 5.06 -9.89
CA ALA A 58 -13.90 4.22 -10.71
C ALA A 58 -13.87 2.74 -10.29
N LEU A 59 -12.74 2.28 -9.75
CA LEU A 59 -12.57 0.94 -9.16
C LEU A 59 -13.08 0.84 -7.70
N GLY A 60 -13.65 1.92 -7.15
CA GLY A 60 -14.23 1.91 -5.81
C GLY A 60 -13.26 2.23 -4.67
N CYS A 61 -12.11 2.86 -4.96
CA CYS A 61 -11.15 3.29 -3.93
C CYS A 61 -11.46 4.71 -3.40
N GLU A 62 -11.10 4.95 -2.14
CA GLU A 62 -10.96 6.30 -1.58
C GLU A 62 -9.53 6.79 -1.86
N THR A 63 -9.38 7.84 -2.66
CA THR A 63 -8.06 8.39 -3.02
C THR A 63 -7.82 9.76 -2.41
N ARG A 64 -6.56 10.02 -2.05
CA ARG A 64 -6.07 11.36 -1.68
C ARG A 64 -4.75 11.61 -2.39
N ILE A 65 -4.59 12.80 -2.96
CA ILE A 65 -3.33 13.24 -3.56
C ILE A 65 -2.69 14.23 -2.59
N PHE A 66 -1.43 13.99 -2.21
CA PHE A 66 -0.67 14.94 -1.40
C PHE A 66 -0.04 16.01 -2.30
N ASP A 67 -0.21 17.29 -1.95
CA ASP A 67 0.58 18.38 -2.56
C ASP A 67 1.83 18.63 -1.69
N PRO A 68 3.05 18.38 -2.20
CA PRO A 68 4.28 18.55 -1.44
C PRO A 68 4.83 19.99 -1.41
N ARG A 69 4.01 21.01 -1.68
CA ARG A 69 4.39 22.43 -1.66
C ARG A 69 3.93 23.16 -0.40
#